data_AF-A0A455UD53-F1
#
_entry.id   AF-A0A455UD53-F1
#
_cell.length_a   1.000
_cell.length_b   1.000
_cell.length_c   1.000
_cell.angle_alpha   90.00
_cell.angle_beta   90.00
_cell.angle_gamma   90.00
#
_symmetry.space_group_name_H-M   'P 1'
#
loop_
_entity.id
_entity.type
_entity.pdbx_description
1 polymer ?
#
loop_
_entity_poly.entity_id
_entity_poly.type
_entity_poly.pdbx_seq_one_letter_code
_entity_poly.pdbx_strand_id
1 'polypeptide(L)'
;MSVLEQGGLPELPFELTLGGEPAEETPIGDWCAGFMEGVFSDESAWFQDDEEAAATLLLPFMLLSGLFDDEPDMAELAKDQQRQESLVVQLPELVLDLYLHYRVPPETSKPKPRKKTPAKGKKR
;
A
#
# COMPACT_ATOMS: atom_id res chain seq x y z
N MET A 1 9.89 -3.59 19.56
CA MET A 1 9.54 -3.62 18.12
C MET A 1 8.10 -3.18 18.00
N SER A 2 7.80 -2.35 17.02
CA SER A 2 6.40 -2.05 16.67
C SER A 2 5.71 -3.31 16.12
N VAL A 3 4.38 -3.32 16.07
CA VAL A 3 3.58 -4.42 15.51
C VAL A 3 3.91 -4.69 14.04
N LEU A 4 4.14 -3.62 13.27
CA LEU A 4 4.50 -3.66 11.85
C LEU A 4 5.86 -4.32 11.61
N GLU A 5 6.84 -4.10 12.50
CA GLU A 5 8.16 -4.75 12.41
C GLU A 5 8.10 -6.28 12.56
N GLN A 6 7.00 -6.80 13.12
CA GLN A 6 6.77 -8.22 13.31
C GLN A 6 5.87 -8.82 12.23
N GLY A 7 5.44 -8.02 11.23
CA GLY A 7 4.47 -8.44 10.23
C GLY A 7 3.04 -8.54 10.77
N GLY A 8 2.74 -7.92 11.90
CA GLY A 8 1.40 -7.90 12.48
C GLY A 8 0.56 -6.76 11.92
N LEU A 9 -0.77 -6.95 11.91
CA LEU A 9 -1.73 -5.91 11.55
C LEU A 9 -1.76 -4.82 12.64
N PRO A 10 -1.68 -3.53 12.27
CA PRO A 10 -1.83 -2.45 13.22
C PRO A 10 -3.28 -2.31 13.69
N GLU A 11 -3.47 -1.90 14.94
CA GLU A 11 -4.77 -1.41 15.41
C GLU A 11 -4.97 0.03 14.93
N LEU A 12 -6.10 0.29 14.27
CA LEU A 12 -6.47 1.63 13.80
C LEU A 12 -7.33 2.34 14.86
N PRO A 13 -7.30 3.69 14.91
CA PRO A 13 -7.95 4.47 15.97
C PRO A 13 -9.48 4.59 15.83
N PHE A 14 -10.11 3.69 15.08
CA PHE A 14 -11.53 3.70 14.74
C PHE A 14 -12.04 2.27 14.54
N GLU A 15 -13.36 2.11 14.57
CA GLU A 15 -13.99 0.85 14.20
C GLU A 15 -13.93 0.66 12.69
N LEU A 16 -13.71 -0.58 12.24
CA LEU A 16 -13.57 -0.90 10.81
C LEU A 16 -14.93 -1.09 10.14
N THR A 17 -15.79 -0.08 10.25
CA THR A 17 -17.10 -0.05 9.60
C THR A 17 -17.56 1.38 9.37
N LEU A 18 -18.28 1.61 8.27
CA LEU A 18 -18.88 2.92 7.95
C LEU A 18 -20.26 3.09 8.58
N GLY A 19 -20.92 2.01 9.00
CA GLY A 19 -22.22 2.09 9.66
C GLY A 19 -23.35 2.64 8.77
N GLY A 20 -23.16 2.60 7.44
CA GLY A 20 -24.09 3.15 6.46
C GLY A 20 -23.92 4.64 6.16
N GLU A 21 -22.91 5.30 6.72
CA GLU A 21 -22.55 6.68 6.36
C GLU A 21 -21.50 6.70 5.23
N PRO A 22 -21.38 7.79 4.46
CA PRO A 22 -20.29 7.98 3.50
C PRO A 22 -18.94 8.03 4.22
N ALA A 23 -17.87 7.47 3.64
CA ALA A 23 -16.56 7.42 4.31
C ALA A 23 -16.03 8.81 4.69
N GLU A 24 -16.22 9.80 3.83
CA GLU A 24 -15.81 11.19 4.00
C GLU A 24 -16.52 11.91 5.18
N GLU A 25 -17.63 11.36 5.67
CA GLU A 25 -18.36 11.89 6.85
C GLU A 25 -17.97 11.18 8.16
N THR A 26 -17.01 10.23 8.10
CA THR A 26 -16.59 9.42 9.25
C THR A 26 -15.13 9.71 9.67
N PRO A 27 -14.71 9.32 10.89
CA PRO A 27 -13.31 9.38 11.30
C PRO A 27 -12.35 8.58 10.40
N ILE A 28 -12.87 7.62 9.64
CA ILE A 28 -12.09 6.83 8.68
C ILE A 28 -11.68 7.72 7.50
N GLY A 29 -12.62 8.50 6.96
CA GLY A 29 -12.35 9.46 5.89
C GLY A 29 -11.34 10.52 6.29
N ASP A 30 -11.51 11.11 7.48
CA ASP A 30 -10.55 12.07 8.04
C ASP A 30 -9.13 11.47 8.14
N TRP A 31 -9.03 10.22 8.57
CA TRP A 31 -7.74 9.54 8.70
C TRP A 31 -7.13 9.21 7.33
N CYS A 32 -7.93 8.73 6.38
CA CYS A 32 -7.49 8.49 5.00
C CYS A 32 -7.05 9.78 4.31
N ALA A 33 -7.77 10.88 4.52
CA ALA A 33 -7.40 12.20 4.02
C ALA A 33 -6.06 12.67 4.60
N GLY A 34 -5.88 12.59 5.93
CA GLY A 34 -4.61 12.91 6.56
C GLY A 34 -3.44 12.01 6.10
N PHE A 35 -3.72 10.73 5.81
CA PHE A 35 -2.72 9.83 5.22
C PHE A 35 -2.29 10.31 3.82
N MET A 36 -3.26 10.66 2.97
CA MET A 36 -3.01 11.17 1.62
C MET A 36 -2.28 12.51 1.64
N GLU A 37 -2.60 13.41 2.57
CA GLU A 37 -1.81 14.64 2.77
C GLU A 37 -0.33 14.35 3.08
N GLY A 38 -0.06 13.29 3.84
CA GLY A 38 1.29 12.79 4.08
C GLY A 38 1.98 12.28 2.81
N VAL A 39 1.24 11.63 1.91
CA VAL A 39 1.73 11.20 0.59
C VAL A 39 2.08 12.41 -0.28
N PHE A 40 1.17 13.40 -0.37
CA PHE A 40 1.37 14.60 -1.18
C PHE A 40 2.52 15.48 -0.68
N SER A 41 2.88 15.37 0.60
CA SER A 41 3.97 16.14 1.18
C SER A 41 5.35 15.77 0.61
N ASP A 42 5.53 14.54 0.12
CA ASP A 42 6.77 14.09 -0.53
C ASP A 42 6.49 12.98 -1.54
N GLU A 43 5.78 13.30 -2.63
CA GLU A 43 5.37 12.31 -3.64
C GLU A 43 6.56 11.52 -4.23
N SER A 44 7.74 12.14 -4.33
CA SER A 44 8.94 11.46 -4.83
C SER A 44 9.34 10.29 -3.94
N ALA A 45 9.21 10.40 -2.62
CA ALA A 45 9.53 9.32 -1.69
C ALA A 45 8.59 8.12 -1.84
N TRP A 46 7.36 8.35 -2.30
CA TRP A 46 6.35 7.30 -2.48
C TRP A 46 6.42 6.66 -3.86
N PHE A 47 6.55 7.45 -4.93
CA PHE A 47 6.34 6.95 -6.29
C PHE A 47 7.62 6.72 -7.10
N GLN A 48 8.80 7.21 -6.68
CA GLN A 48 10.02 7.16 -7.52
C GLN A 48 10.47 5.73 -7.84
N ASP A 49 10.38 4.80 -6.89
CA ASP A 49 10.97 3.48 -7.02
C ASP A 49 9.99 2.45 -7.64
N ASP A 50 8.71 2.50 -7.29
CA ASP A 50 7.66 1.59 -7.79
C ASP A 50 6.27 2.27 -7.77
N GLU A 51 6.05 3.20 -8.70
CA GLU A 51 4.82 3.98 -8.83
C GLU A 51 3.56 3.11 -8.94
N GLU A 52 3.62 2.04 -9.75
CA GLU A 52 2.46 1.18 -10.01
C GLU A 52 1.99 0.47 -8.73
N ALA A 53 2.93 -0.11 -7.97
CA ALA A 53 2.60 -0.77 -6.71
C ALA A 53 2.11 0.23 -5.66
N ALA A 54 2.81 1.37 -5.50
CA ALA A 54 2.43 2.40 -4.55
C ALA A 54 1.04 2.96 -4.86
N ALA A 55 0.76 3.32 -6.11
CA ALA A 55 -0.55 3.82 -6.53
C ALA A 55 -1.65 2.79 -6.27
N THR A 56 -1.39 1.51 -6.56
CA THR A 56 -2.36 0.42 -6.31
C THR A 56 -2.70 0.30 -4.82
N LEU A 57 -1.70 0.35 -3.95
CA LEU A 57 -1.89 0.27 -2.50
C LEU A 57 -2.59 1.52 -1.92
N LEU A 58 -2.40 2.68 -2.56
CA LEU A 58 -2.99 3.95 -2.11
C LEU A 58 -4.43 4.18 -2.59
N LEU A 59 -4.88 3.49 -3.66
CA LEU A 59 -6.24 3.64 -4.21
C LEU A 59 -7.35 3.58 -3.15
N PRO A 60 -7.37 2.62 -2.20
CA PRO A 60 -8.38 2.59 -1.15
C PRO A 60 -8.36 3.81 -0.24
N PHE A 61 -7.18 4.35 0.08
CA PHE A 61 -7.05 5.56 0.89
C PHE A 61 -7.58 6.77 0.14
N MET A 62 -7.25 6.88 -1.15
CA MET A 62 -7.80 7.93 -2.01
C MET A 62 -9.32 7.86 -2.07
N LEU A 63 -9.88 6.66 -2.28
CA LEU A 63 -11.33 6.47 -2.40
C LEU A 63 -12.08 6.79 -1.10
N LEU A 64 -11.55 6.36 0.05
CA LEU A 64 -12.19 6.59 1.35
C LEU A 64 -12.01 8.04 1.85
N SER A 65 -11.04 8.79 1.32
CA SER A 65 -10.73 10.14 1.79
C SER A 65 -11.71 11.22 1.34
N GLY A 66 -12.49 11.00 0.28
CA GLY A 66 -13.32 12.03 -0.36
C GLY A 66 -12.53 13.15 -1.08
N LEU A 67 -11.19 13.13 -1.03
CA LEU A 67 -10.35 14.19 -1.63
C LEU A 67 -10.40 14.21 -3.16
N PHE A 68 -10.91 13.14 -3.77
CA PHE A 68 -10.90 12.92 -5.22
C PHE A 68 -12.30 12.83 -5.82
N ASP A 69 -13.33 13.31 -5.13
CA ASP A 69 -14.73 13.22 -5.60
C ASP A 69 -15.01 14.03 -6.88
N ASP A 70 -14.13 14.98 -7.22
CA ASP A 70 -14.20 15.72 -8.48
C ASP A 70 -13.66 14.89 -9.68
N GLU A 71 -12.89 13.82 -9.43
CA GLU A 71 -12.37 12.94 -10.48
C GLU A 71 -13.45 11.91 -10.87
N PRO A 72 -13.88 11.85 -12.15
CA PRO A 72 -15.06 11.08 -12.56
C PRO A 72 -14.91 9.58 -12.27
N ASP A 73 -13.72 9.01 -12.45
CA ASP A 73 -13.47 7.60 -12.18
C ASP A 73 -13.58 7.30 -10.67
N MET A 74 -13.07 8.20 -9.83
CA MET A 74 -13.14 8.05 -8.36
C MET A 74 -14.56 8.25 -7.85
N ALA A 75 -15.26 9.26 -8.37
CA ALA A 75 -16.67 9.53 -8.03
C ALA A 75 -17.58 8.36 -8.38
N GLU A 76 -17.36 7.68 -9.52
CA GLU A 76 -18.11 6.46 -9.86
C GLU A 76 -17.77 5.30 -8.91
N LEU A 77 -16.49 5.14 -8.53
CA LEU A 77 -16.08 4.13 -7.55
C LEU A 77 -16.68 4.40 -6.16
N ALA A 78 -16.82 5.66 -5.77
CA ALA A 78 -17.30 6.07 -4.46
C ALA A 78 -18.81 5.76 -4.28
N LYS A 79 -19.59 5.63 -5.35
CA LYS A 79 -21.02 5.29 -5.24
C LYS A 79 -21.29 3.88 -4.69
N ASP A 80 -20.30 2.99 -4.72
CA ASP A 80 -20.43 1.61 -4.25
C ASP A 80 -20.14 1.51 -2.74
N GLN A 81 -21.15 1.81 -1.92
CA GLN A 81 -21.00 1.82 -0.46
C GLN A 81 -20.61 0.45 0.13
N GLN A 82 -21.05 -0.66 -0.49
CA GLN A 82 -20.66 -2.00 -0.07
C GLN A 82 -19.15 -2.24 -0.32
N ARG A 83 -18.63 -1.71 -1.42
CA ARG A 83 -17.19 -1.74 -1.69
C ARG A 83 -16.42 -0.88 -0.69
N GLN A 84 -16.90 0.32 -0.38
CA GLN A 84 -16.24 1.15 0.63
C GLN A 84 -16.13 0.42 1.98
N GLU A 85 -17.21 -0.21 2.47
CA GLU A 85 -17.18 -1.05 3.69
C GLU A 85 -16.13 -2.16 3.60
N SER A 86 -16.03 -2.83 2.43
CA SER A 86 -14.98 -3.83 2.20
C SER A 86 -13.57 -3.24 2.28
N LEU A 87 -13.35 -2.00 1.82
CA LEU A 87 -12.04 -1.35 1.86
C LEU A 87 -11.66 -0.92 3.27
N VAL A 88 -12.63 -0.47 4.08
CA VAL A 88 -12.38 -0.11 5.48
C VAL A 88 -11.82 -1.30 6.26
N VAL A 89 -12.38 -2.49 6.07
CA VAL A 89 -11.89 -3.73 6.72
C VAL A 89 -10.46 -4.10 6.27
N GLN A 90 -10.05 -3.67 5.07
CA GLN A 90 -8.72 -3.94 4.52
C GLN A 90 -7.65 -2.93 4.96
N LEU A 91 -8.03 -1.77 5.54
CA LEU A 91 -7.07 -0.73 5.91
C LEU A 91 -5.89 -1.22 6.76
N PRO A 92 -6.05 -2.09 7.78
CA PRO A 92 -4.91 -2.59 8.55
C PRO A 92 -3.90 -3.38 7.69
N GLU A 93 -4.41 -4.19 6.75
CA GLU A 93 -3.57 -4.98 5.84
C GLU A 93 -2.85 -4.07 4.85
N LEU A 94 -3.54 -3.08 4.29
CA LEU A 94 -2.94 -2.11 3.38
C LEU A 94 -1.84 -1.27 4.06
N VAL A 95 -2.01 -0.89 5.32
CA VAL A 95 -0.96 -0.20 6.09
C VAL A 95 0.25 -1.09 6.28
N LEU A 96 0.05 -2.38 6.57
CA LEU A 96 1.14 -3.34 6.67
C LEU A 96 1.84 -3.52 5.31
N ASP A 97 1.09 -3.68 4.23
CA ASP A 97 1.62 -3.87 2.88
C ASP A 97 2.43 -2.65 2.42
N LEU A 98 1.92 -1.43 2.64
CA LEU A 98 2.68 -0.20 2.40
C LEU A 98 3.96 -0.18 3.25
N TYR A 99 3.88 -0.52 4.53
CA TYR A 99 5.06 -0.57 5.39
C TYR A 99 6.11 -1.57 4.88
N LEU A 100 5.69 -2.77 4.47
CA LEU A 100 6.58 -3.81 3.96
C LEU A 100 7.16 -3.43 2.60
N HIS A 101 6.36 -2.83 1.71
CA HIS A 101 6.79 -2.38 0.39
C HIS A 101 8.04 -1.50 0.47
N TYR A 102 8.08 -0.53 1.39
CA TYR A 102 9.23 0.37 1.55
C TYR A 102 10.34 -0.16 2.50
N ARG A 103 10.12 -1.29 3.19
CA ARG A 103 11.07 -1.87 4.15
C ARG A 103 11.77 -3.12 3.63
N VAL A 104 11.20 -3.80 2.64
CA VAL A 104 11.80 -4.97 2.02
C VAL A 104 12.86 -4.50 1.02
N PRO A 105 14.14 -4.88 1.18
CA PRO A 105 15.15 -4.59 0.18
C PRO A 105 14.73 -5.21 -1.16
N PRO A 106 14.95 -4.53 -2.30
CA PRO A 106 14.66 -5.13 -3.60
C PRO A 106 15.37 -6.48 -3.71
N GLU A 107 14.65 -7.53 -4.11
CA GLU A 107 15.18 -8.91 -4.21
C GLU A 107 16.53 -8.87 -4.94
N THR A 108 17.62 -9.11 -4.20
CA THR A 108 18.93 -9.21 -4.83
C THR A 108 18.88 -10.38 -5.79
N SER A 109 19.07 -10.12 -7.09
CA SER A 109 18.95 -11.14 -8.14
C SER A 109 19.69 -12.41 -7.73
N LYS A 110 18.99 -13.56 -7.75
CA LYS A 110 19.55 -14.87 -7.38
C LYS A 110 20.95 -15.04 -7.97
N PRO A 111 21.96 -15.48 -7.19
CA PRO A 111 23.32 -15.63 -7.68
C PRO A 111 23.31 -16.60 -8.86
N LYS A 112 23.72 -16.12 -10.04
CA LYS A 112 23.84 -16.94 -11.25
C LYS A 112 24.73 -18.15 -10.93
N PRO A 113 24.33 -19.38 -11.30
CA PRO A 113 25.13 -20.56 -11.03
C PRO A 113 26.52 -20.40 -11.65
N ARG A 114 27.56 -20.48 -10.81
CA ARG A 114 28.97 -20.36 -11.19
C ARG A 114 29.27 -21.44 -12.23
N LYS A 115 29.50 -21.06 -13.49
CA LYS A 115 29.96 -22.00 -14.54
C LYS A 115 31.26 -22.64 -14.06
N LYS A 116 31.23 -23.95 -13.76
CA LYS A 116 32.43 -24.73 -13.47
C LYS A 116 33.27 -24.80 -14.74
N THR A 117 34.40 -24.11 -14.76
CA THR A 117 35.40 -24.23 -15.82
C THR A 117 36.00 -25.64 -15.76
N PRO A 118 35.98 -26.43 -16.85
CA PRO A 118 36.62 -27.74 -16.84
C PRO A 118 38.14 -27.58 -16.71
N ALA A 119 38.71 -28.29 -15.73
CA ALA A 119 40.13 -28.29 -15.45
C ALA A 119 40.92 -28.86 -16.64
N LYS A 120 41.86 -28.07 -17.14
CA LYS A 120 42.81 -28.44 -18.19
C LYS A 120 43.88 -29.38 -17.62
N GLY A 121 43.63 -30.69 -17.59
CA GLY A 121 44.62 -31.74 -17.33
C GLY A 121 45.24 -32.23 -18.65
N LYS A 122 46.34 -31.64 -19.09
CA LYS A 122 47.73 -32.15 -18.98
C LYS A 122 48.03 -33.32 -19.94
N LYS A 123 48.69 -32.97 -21.05
CA LYS A 123 49.43 -33.86 -21.96
C LYS A 123 50.31 -34.85 -21.19
N ARG A 124 50.28 -36.13 -21.58
CA ARG A 124 51.46 -36.99 -21.75
C ARG A 124 51.21 -37.93 -22.90
#